data_AF-A0A2E8VE52-F1
#
_entry.id   AF-A0A2E8VE52-F1
#
_cell.length_a   1.000
_cell.length_b   1.000
_cell.length_c   1.000
_cell.angle_alpha   90.00
_cell.angle_beta   90.00
_cell.angle_gamma   90.00
#
_symmetry.space_group_name_H-M   'P 1'
#
loop_
_entity.id
_entity.type
_entity.pdbx_description
1 polymer ?
#
loop_
_entity_poly.entity_id
_entity_poly.type
_entity_poly.pdbx_seq_one_letter_code
_entity_poly.pdbx_strand_id
1 'polypeptide(L)'
;MKINFFKLKRNKRYNYTPRYYKGKEEEGSYRYSLDSRFIKYRKVFNKNDFGQKWSEERKKMRVFSNRFFSFRLALIILILTLIFLYVIDFDIKIFKF
;
A
#
# COMPACT_ATOMS: atom_id res chain seq x y z
N MET A 1 14.62 16.18 14.23
CA MET A 1 15.13 15.30 13.14
C MET A 1 16.56 15.75 12.82
N LYS A 2 17.59 14.91 13.05
CA LYS A 2 19.00 15.29 12.88
C LYS A 2 19.39 15.16 11.39
N ILE A 3 19.63 16.28 10.70
CA ILE A 3 20.01 16.29 9.28
C ILE A 3 21.51 16.04 9.19
N ASN A 4 21.92 14.96 8.50
CA ASN A 4 23.32 14.59 8.35
C ASN A 4 23.80 14.86 6.91
N PHE A 5 24.61 15.90 6.74
CA PHE A 5 25.11 16.38 5.44
C PHE A 5 26.20 15.48 4.84
N PHE A 6 26.81 14.59 5.62
CA PHE A 6 27.90 13.70 5.16
C PHE A 6 27.42 12.32 4.69
N LYS A 7 26.11 12.16 4.42
CA LYS A 7 25.60 10.86 4.01
C LYS A 7 25.99 10.55 2.57
N LEU A 8 26.94 9.63 2.41
CA LEU A 8 27.34 9.08 1.11
C LEU A 8 26.14 8.46 0.39
N LYS A 9 26.10 8.65 -0.93
CA LYS A 9 25.09 8.03 -1.79
C LYS A 9 25.27 6.52 -1.80
N ARG A 10 24.21 5.77 -1.52
CA ARG A 10 24.24 4.31 -1.58
C ARG A 10 24.34 3.82 -3.03
N ASN A 11 25.01 2.68 -3.22
CA ASN A 11 25.07 2.02 -4.52
C ASN A 11 23.66 1.71 -5.03
N LYS A 12 23.41 1.95 -6.32
CA LYS A 12 22.15 1.63 -6.99
C LYS A 12 22.29 0.27 -7.67
N ARG A 13 21.39 -0.67 -7.35
CA ARG A 13 21.35 -1.97 -8.03
C ARG A 13 20.99 -1.78 -9.50
N TYR A 14 21.78 -2.37 -10.39
CA TYR A 14 21.48 -2.42 -11.82
C TYR A 14 20.33 -3.42 -12.09
N ASN A 15 19.41 -3.05 -12.97
CA ASN A 15 18.25 -3.85 -13.35
C ASN A 15 18.43 -4.31 -14.80
N TYR A 16 18.80 -5.58 -14.97
CA TYR A 16 19.02 -6.18 -16.28
C TYR A 16 17.70 -6.70 -16.88
N THR A 17 17.49 -6.42 -18.16
CA THR A 17 16.44 -7.04 -18.97
C THR A 17 17.07 -7.86 -20.07
N PRO A 18 16.75 -9.17 -20.17
CA PRO A 18 17.22 -9.99 -21.28
C PRO A 18 16.79 -9.40 -22.63
N ARG A 19 17.63 -9.58 -23.66
CA ARG A 19 17.45 -8.98 -25.00
C ARG A 19 16.07 -9.24 -25.62
N TYR A 20 15.54 -10.45 -25.44
CA TYR A 20 14.25 -10.88 -26.02
C TYR A 20 13.07 -10.76 -25.05
N TYR A 21 13.30 -10.19 -23.86
CA TYR A 21 12.28 -10.13 -22.82
C TYR A 21 11.58 -8.77 -22.83
N LYS A 22 10.29 -8.75 -23.19
CA LYS A 22 9.47 -7.53 -23.34
C LYS A 22 8.78 -7.03 -22.08
N GLY A 23 9.02 -7.63 -20.91
CA GLY A 23 8.18 -7.35 -19.74
C GLY A 23 8.33 -5.98 -19.09
N LYS A 24 9.26 -5.10 -19.53
CA LYS A 24 9.26 -3.67 -19.12
C LYS A 24 8.37 -2.78 -20.00
N GLU A 25 8.00 -3.24 -21.20
CA GLU A 25 7.23 -2.46 -22.16
C GLU A 25 5.72 -2.73 -22.05
N GLU A 26 5.35 -3.93 -21.57
CA GLU A 26 3.97 -4.43 -21.54
C GLU A 26 3.18 -4.06 -20.28
N GLU A 27 3.83 -3.72 -19.18
CA GLU A 27 3.18 -3.60 -17.89
C GLU A 27 2.52 -2.19 -17.76
N GLY A 28 1.30 -2.09 -18.31
CA GLY A 28 0.61 -0.87 -18.77
C GLY A 28 0.36 0.31 -17.80
N SER A 29 0.83 0.27 -16.55
CA SER A 29 0.61 1.37 -15.59
C SER A 29 1.44 2.63 -15.88
N TYR A 30 2.52 2.52 -16.68
CA TYR A 30 3.46 3.62 -16.92
C TYR A 30 3.34 4.29 -18.29
N ARG A 31 2.47 3.75 -19.17
CA ARG A 31 2.09 4.41 -20.44
C ARG A 31 1.42 5.77 -20.21
N TYR A 32 0.79 5.96 -19.06
CA TYR A 32 0.00 7.15 -18.72
C TYR A 32 0.77 8.24 -17.95
N SER A 33 2.06 8.07 -17.70
CA SER A 33 2.86 9.07 -16.96
C SER A 33 3.62 10.01 -17.90
N LEU A 34 3.63 11.32 -17.63
CA LEU A 34 4.27 12.36 -18.46
C LEU A 34 5.81 12.40 -18.36
N ASP A 35 6.42 11.46 -17.64
CA ASP A 35 7.86 11.49 -17.33
C ASP A 35 8.74 10.99 -18.51
N SER A 36 10.03 11.34 -18.52
CA SER A 36 10.97 10.91 -19.59
C SER A 36 11.18 9.38 -19.59
N ARG A 37 11.36 8.79 -20.79
CA ARG A 37 11.64 7.34 -20.95
C ARG A 37 12.81 6.89 -20.07
N PHE A 38 13.91 7.63 -20.03
CA PHE A 38 15.09 7.28 -19.24
C PHE A 38 14.84 7.23 -17.72
N ILE A 39 13.94 8.09 -17.22
CA ILE A 39 13.56 8.14 -15.81
C ILE A 39 12.66 6.95 -15.48
N LYS A 40 11.74 6.61 -16.38
CA LYS A 40 10.84 5.46 -16.26
C LYS A 40 11.60 4.14 -16.21
N TYR A 41 12.49 3.89 -17.17
CA TYR A 41 13.29 2.66 -17.24
C TYR A 41 14.19 2.44 -16.01
N ARG A 42 14.52 3.50 -15.27
CA ARG A 42 15.27 3.42 -14.00
C ARG A 42 14.42 2.94 -12.83
N LYS A 43 13.12 3.24 -12.82
CA LYS A 43 12.18 2.92 -11.73
C LYS A 43 11.42 1.62 -11.99
N VAL A 44 11.22 1.25 -13.25
CA VAL A 44 10.44 0.07 -13.64
C VAL A 44 11.29 -1.21 -13.51
N PHE A 45 10.79 -2.15 -12.73
CA PHE A 45 11.39 -3.48 -12.58
C PHE A 45 10.84 -4.44 -13.62
N ASN A 46 11.62 -5.49 -13.88
CA ASN A 46 11.14 -6.58 -14.71
C ASN A 46 10.17 -7.44 -13.86
N LYS A 47 9.06 -7.91 -14.43
CA LYS A 47 8.13 -8.86 -13.79
C LYS A 47 8.83 -10.10 -13.21
N ASN A 48 9.96 -10.51 -13.80
CA ASN A 48 10.76 -11.63 -13.30
C ASN A 48 11.71 -11.29 -12.13
N ASP A 49 11.83 -10.02 -11.71
CA ASP A 49 12.68 -9.60 -10.59
C ASP A 49 11.94 -9.74 -9.25
N PHE A 50 11.86 -10.97 -8.76
CA PHE A 50 11.25 -11.27 -7.46
C PHE A 50 11.97 -10.59 -6.29
N GLY A 51 13.28 -10.37 -6.38
CA GLY A 51 14.04 -9.74 -5.30
C GLY A 51 13.60 -8.30 -5.02
N GLN A 52 13.33 -7.52 -6.07
CA GLN A 52 12.77 -6.17 -5.93
C GLN A 52 11.32 -6.21 -5.48
N LYS A 53 10.51 -7.11 -6.03
CA LYS A 53 9.12 -7.30 -5.61
C LYS A 53 9.01 -7.55 -4.10
N TRP A 54 9.83 -8.45 -3.57
CA TRP A 54 9.90 -8.75 -2.13
C TRP A 54 10.41 -7.56 -1.31
N SER A 55 11.38 -6.79 -1.85
CA SER A 55 11.88 -5.57 -1.21
C SER A 55 10.79 -4.50 -1.09
N GLU A 56 10.00 -4.31 -2.15
CA GLU A 56 8.87 -3.38 -2.18
C GLU A 56 7.74 -3.85 -1.25
N GLU A 57 7.37 -5.12 -1.28
CA GLU A 57 6.39 -5.70 -0.37
C GLU A 57 6.82 -5.51 1.09
N ARG A 58 8.08 -5.78 1.43
CA ARG A 58 8.61 -5.51 2.79
C ARG A 58 8.59 -4.03 3.16
N LYS A 59 8.77 -3.11 2.21
CA LYS A 59 8.61 -1.66 2.48
C LYS A 59 7.15 -1.31 2.70
N LYS A 60 6.24 -1.84 1.88
CA LYS A 60 4.79 -1.64 2.04
C LYS A 60 4.35 -2.14 3.41
N MET A 61 4.77 -3.33 3.82
CA MET A 61 4.48 -3.90 5.14
C MET A 61 5.01 -3.04 6.30
N ARG A 62 6.18 -2.42 6.16
CA ARG A 62 6.72 -1.50 7.19
C ARG A 62 5.94 -0.20 7.34
N VAL A 63 5.28 0.25 6.28
CA VAL A 63 4.52 1.51 6.25
C VAL A 63 3.02 1.27 6.46
N PHE A 64 2.56 0.03 6.38
CA PHE A 64 1.17 -0.35 6.61
C PHE A 64 0.83 -0.19 8.10
N SER A 65 0.54 1.04 8.51
CA SER A 65 -0.17 1.30 9.76
C SER A 65 -1.51 0.58 9.66
N ASN A 66 -1.89 -0.16 10.72
CA ASN A 66 -3.15 -0.88 10.87
C ASN A 66 -4.36 0.08 10.97
N ARG A 67 -4.49 1.00 10.01
CA ARG A 67 -5.59 1.93 9.87
C ARG A 67 -6.70 1.33 8.98
N PHE A 68 -6.88 0.02 9.04
CA PHE A 68 -8.06 -0.60 8.45
C PHE A 68 -9.01 -0.92 9.60
N PHE A 69 -10.18 -0.29 9.56
CA PHE A 69 -11.28 -0.61 10.45
C PHE A 69 -11.65 -2.06 10.21
N SER A 70 -11.34 -2.92 11.18
CA SER A 70 -11.60 -4.35 11.07
C SER A 70 -13.11 -4.58 11.21
N PHE A 71 -13.68 -5.42 10.35
CA PHE A 71 -15.10 -5.81 10.45
C PHE A 71 -15.43 -6.37 11.85
N ARG A 72 -14.47 -7.05 12.50
CA ARG A 72 -14.59 -7.50 13.89
C ARG A 72 -14.79 -6.36 14.89
N LEU A 73 -14.07 -5.25 14.75
CA LEU A 73 -14.25 -4.08 15.62
C LEU A 73 -15.62 -3.43 15.40
N ALA A 74 -16.06 -3.35 14.13
CA ALA A 74 -17.41 -2.91 13.79
C ALA A 74 -18.49 -3.76 14.49
N LEU A 75 -18.34 -5.07 14.43
CA LEU A 75 -19.26 -6.03 15.03
C LEU A 75 -19.28 -5.93 16.55
N ILE A 76 -18.12 -5.78 17.20
CA ILE A 76 -18.02 -5.58 18.65
C ILE A 76 -18.74 -4.29 19.06
N ILE A 77 -18.48 -3.18 18.37
CA ILE A 77 -19.14 -1.89 18.66
C ILE A 77 -20.66 -2.03 18.51
N LEU A 78 -21.12 -2.66 17.43
CA LEU A 78 -22.54 -2.88 17.18
C LEU A 78 -23.21 -3.68 18.32
N ILE A 79 -22.61 -4.81 18.71
CA ILE A 79 -23.14 -5.65 19.80
C ILE A 79 -23.16 -4.88 21.13
N LEU A 80 -22.08 -4.16 21.45
CA LEU A 80 -21.98 -3.40 22.69
C LEU A 80 -23.04 -2.28 22.75
N THR A 81 -23.27 -1.60 21.61
CA THR A 81 -24.34 -0.60 21.51
C THR A 81 -25.72 -1.23 21.69
N LEU A 82 -26.01 -2.38 21.08
CA LEU A 82 -27.29 -3.07 21.25
C LEU A 82 -27.55 -3.48 22.70
N ILE A 83 -26.53 -4.01 23.39
CA ILE A 83 -26.64 -4.38 24.81
C ILE A 83 -26.90 -3.13 25.66
N PHE A 84 -26.18 -2.03 25.40
CA PHE A 84 -26.39 -0.77 26.10
C PHE A 84 -27.82 -0.24 25.91
N LEU A 85 -28.34 -0.25 24.68
CA LEU A 85 -29.71 0.17 24.38
C LEU A 85 -30.76 -0.70 25.09
N TYR A 86 -30.49 -2.01 25.23
CA TYR A 86 -31.37 -2.94 25.93
C TYR A 86 -31.44 -2.64 27.44
N VAL A 87 -30.31 -2.35 28.09
CA VAL A 87 -30.24 -2.10 29.54
C VAL A 87 -31.05 -0.87 29.97
N ILE A 88 -31.16 0.13 29.11
CA ILE A 88 -31.88 1.39 29.40
C ILE A 88 -33.33 1.38 28.88
N ASP A 89 -33.82 0.24 28.37
CA ASP A 89 -35.13 0.10 27.71
C ASP A 89 -35.37 1.16 26.62
N PHE A 90 -34.34 1.43 25.80
CA PHE A 90 -34.41 2.49 24.80
C PHE A 90 -35.46 2.18 23.71
N ASP A 91 -36.45 3.06 23.55
CA ASP A 91 -37.49 2.88 22.53
C ASP A 91 -36.96 3.22 21.12
N ILE A 92 -36.58 2.19 20.36
CA ILE A 92 -36.08 2.29 18.98
C ILE A 92 -37.15 2.87 18.03
N LYS A 93 -38.42 2.85 18.41
CA LYS A 93 -39.53 3.37 17.61
C LYS A 93 -39.46 4.88 17.41
N ILE A 94 -38.70 5.61 18.21
CA ILE A 94 -38.50 7.06 18.06
C ILE A 94 -37.84 7.46 16.74
N PHE A 95 -37.16 6.52 16.08
CA PHE A 95 -36.54 6.72 14.76
C PHE A 95 -37.41 6.25 13.59
N LYS A 96 -38.61 5.74 13.87
CA LYS A 96 -39.58 5.36 12.85
C LYS A 96 -40.35 6.63 12.46
N PHE A 97 -40.01 7.20 11.31
CA PHE A 97 -40.80 8.25 10.68
C PHE A 97 -42.14 7.67 10.16
#